data_AF-A0A3B9RTZ8-F1
#
_entry.id   AF-A0A3B9RTZ8-F1
#
_cell.length_a   1.000
_cell.length_b   1.000
_cell.length_c   1.000
_cell.angle_alpha   90.00
_cell.angle_beta   90.00
_cell.angle_gamma   90.00
#
_symmetry.space_group_name_H-M   'P 1'
#
loop_
_entity.id
_entity.type
_entity.pdbx_description
1 polymer ?
#
loop_
_entity_poly.entity_id
_entity_poly.type
_entity_poly.pdbx_seq_one_letter_code
_entity_poly.pdbx_strand_id
1 'polypeptide(L)' 'LLNWPQATFVSKLELNDKMLTAVREIDGGLETLAMPLPAVISTDLRLNQPRYASLPNIMKAK' A
#
# COMPACT_ATOMS: atom_id res chain seq x y z
N LEU A 1 5.84 13.73 12.60
CA LEU A 1 6.47 12.67 13.44
C LEU A 1 7.58 11.91 12.72
N LEU A 2 7.46 11.48 11.45
CA LEU A 2 8.57 10.84 10.70
C LEU A 2 9.13 11.65 9.52
N ASN A 3 8.41 12.67 9.04
CA ASN A 3 8.77 13.46 7.85
C ASN A 3 9.04 12.60 6.60
N TRP A 4 8.33 11.48 6.47
CA TRP A 4 8.41 10.60 5.31
C TRP A 4 7.34 10.97 4.28
N PRO A 5 7.60 10.75 2.98
CA PRO A 5 6.58 10.85 1.97
C PRO A 5 5.40 9.91 2.29
N GLN A 6 4.20 10.36 1.97
CA GLN A 6 2.97 9.62 2.26
C GLN A 6 2.10 9.43 1.02
N ALA A 7 1.49 8.25 0.90
CA ALA A 7 0.45 7.94 -0.07
C ALA A 7 -0.80 7.45 0.67
N THR A 8 -1.92 8.14 0.52
CA THR A 8 -3.19 7.76 1.15
C THR A 8 -4.18 7.24 0.13
N PHE A 9 -5.07 6.33 0.53
CA PHE A 9 -6.14 5.76 -0.32
C PHE A 9 -5.59 5.02 -1.56
N VAL A 10 -4.51 4.26 -1.37
CA VAL A 10 -3.81 3.57 -2.47
C VAL A 10 -4.61 2.36 -2.95
N SER A 11 -4.97 2.33 -4.23
CA SER A 11 -5.67 1.23 -4.91
C SER A 11 -4.77 0.40 -5.82
N LYS A 12 -3.56 0.88 -6.15
CA LYS A 12 -2.51 0.08 -6.82
C LYS A 12 -1.12 0.53 -6.37
N LEU A 13 -0.19 -0.40 -6.25
CA LEU A 13 1.17 -0.15 -5.79
C LEU A 13 2.20 -0.90 -6.65
N GLU A 14 3.22 -0.20 -7.10
CA GLU A 14 4.39 -0.74 -7.81
C GLU A 14 5.67 -0.28 -7.11
N LEU A 15 6.60 -1.20 -6.85
CA LEU A 15 7.82 -0.93 -6.11
C LEU A 15 9.03 -1.21 -6.99
N ASN A 16 9.86 -0.20 -7.20
CA ASN A 16 11.04 -0.24 -8.06
C ASN A 16 12.27 0.21 -7.26
N ASP A 17 13.08 -0.73 -6.79
CA ASP A 17 14.26 -0.50 -5.97
C ASP A 17 14.02 0.46 -4.78
N LYS A 18 14.33 1.76 -4.98
CA LYS A 18 14.20 2.82 -3.97
C LYS A 18 13.02 3.76 -4.20
N MET A 19 12.21 3.50 -5.22
CA MET A 19 11.06 4.33 -5.59
C MET A 19 9.77 3.51 -5.49
N LEU A 20 8.74 4.15 -4.99
CA LEU A 20 7.38 3.66 -4.90
C LEU A 20 6.51 4.44 -5.89
N THR A 21 5.78 3.74 -6.74
CA THR A 21 4.70 4.30 -7.54
C THR A 21 3.36 3.83 -6.96
N ALA A 22 2.55 4.78 -6.51
CA ALA A 22 1.24 4.50 -5.92
C ALA A 22 0.14 5.17 -6.75
N VAL A 23 -0.91 4.42 -7.05
CA VAL A 23 -2.15 4.97 -7.60
C VAL A 23 -3.13 5.12 -6.45
N ARG A 24 -3.59 6.34 -6.18
CA ARG A 24 -4.58 6.63 -5.14
C ARG A 24 -5.91 7.07 -5.71
N GLU A 25 -6.97 6.83 -4.94
CA GLU A 25 -8.29 7.36 -5.23
C GLU A 25 -8.47 8.76 -4.65
N ILE A 26 -9.02 9.63 -5.48
CA ILE A 26 -9.47 10.97 -5.12
C ILE A 26 -10.90 11.14 -5.65
N ASP A 27 -11.62 12.16 -5.19
CA ASP A 27 -13.02 12.39 -5.60
C ASP A 27 -13.20 12.49 -7.13
N GLY A 28 -12.16 12.98 -7.84
CA GLY A 28 -12.13 13.11 -9.30
C GLY A 28 -11.63 11.88 -10.08
N GLY A 29 -11.33 10.75 -9.41
CA GLY A 29 -10.84 9.54 -10.06
C GLY A 29 -9.52 9.02 -9.46
N LEU A 30 -8.53 8.76 -10.31
CA LEU A 30 -7.25 8.18 -9.93
C LEU A 30 -6.11 9.17 -10.12
N GLU A 31 -5.20 9.20 -9.15
CA GLU A 31 -3.97 10.00 -9.20
C GLU A 31 -2.76 9.08 -9.00
N THR A 32 -1.73 9.25 -9.83
CA THR A 32 -0.48 8.48 -9.72
C THR A 32 0.60 9.34 -9.08
N LEU A 33 1.20 8.83 -8.01
CA LEU A 33 2.28 9.48 -7.27
C LEU A 33 3.54 8.61 -7.30
N ALA A 34 4.70 9.23 -7.47
CA ALA A 34 6.00 8.58 -7.33
C ALA A 34 6.76 9.21 -6.16
N MET A 35 7.30 8.40 -5.27
CA MET A 35 8.04 8.87 -4.08
C MET A 35 9.20 7.94 -3.70
N PRO A 36 10.28 8.47 -3.10
CA PRO A 36 11.37 7.65 -2.60
C PRO A 36 10.98 6.88 -1.34
N LEU A 37 11.59 5.71 -1.14
CA LEU A 37 11.54 4.97 0.12
C LEU A 37 12.57 5.54 1.12
N PRO A 38 12.26 5.56 2.43
CA PRO A 38 11.06 5.00 3.07
C PRO A 38 9.82 5.93 2.95
N ALA A 39 8.63 5.33 2.88
CA ALA A 39 7.35 6.02 2.74
C ALA A 39 6.28 5.41 3.66
N VAL A 40 5.26 6.20 4.02
CA VAL A 40 4.08 5.75 4.78
C VAL A 40 2.90 5.62 3.83
N ILE A 41 2.16 4.51 3.93
CA ILE A 41 1.07 4.21 2.99
C ILE A 41 -0.20 3.82 3.75
N SER A 42 -1.34 4.39 3.35
CA SER A 42 -2.67 3.84 3.69
C SER A 42 -3.33 3.26 2.44
N THR A 43 -3.93 2.08 2.59
CA THR A 43 -4.46 1.28 1.49
C THR A 43 -5.97 1.42 1.39
N ASP A 44 -6.47 1.56 0.18
CA ASP A 44 -7.91 1.45 -0.10
C ASP A 44 -8.34 -0.03 -0.18
N LEU A 45 -9.64 -0.29 0.00
CA LEU A 45 -10.24 -1.63 -0.12
C LEU A 45 -10.03 -2.26 -1.50
N ARG A 46 -9.84 -1.45 -2.54
CA ARG A 46 -9.63 -1.92 -3.92
C ARG A 46 -8.21 -2.41 -4.20
N LEU A 47 -7.27 -2.23 -3.26
CA LEU A 47 -5.87 -2.60 -3.47
C LEU A 47 -5.67 -4.09 -3.73
N ASN A 48 -6.33 -4.94 -2.95
CA ASN A 48 -6.24 -6.39 -3.08
C ASN A 48 -7.44 -7.11 -2.47
N GLN A 49 -7.47 -8.42 -2.61
CA GLN A 49 -8.37 -9.30 -1.87
C GLN A 49 -7.57 -9.99 -0.75
N PRO A 50 -7.88 -9.75 0.54
CA PRO A 50 -7.19 -10.40 1.64
C PRO A 50 -7.33 -11.92 1.57
N ARG A 51 -6.20 -12.64 1.68
CA ARG A 51 -6.22 -14.10 1.76
C ARG A 51 -6.69 -14.60 3.12
N TYR A 52 -7.33 -15.76 3.16
CA TYR A 52 -7.56 -16.47 4.42
C TYR A 52 -6.25 -17.03 4.99
N ALA A 53 -6.13 -17.02 6.31
CA ALA A 53 -5.03 -17.70 7.00
C ALA A 53 -5.30 -19.20 7.06
N SER A 54 -4.32 -20.03 6.67
CA SER A 54 -4.42 -21.48 6.78
C SER A 54 -4.21 -21.92 8.23
N LEU A 55 -4.83 -23.04 8.63
CA LEU A 55 -4.69 -23.59 9.98
C LEU A 55 -3.21 -23.79 10.41
N PRO A 56 -2.30 -24.32 9.55
CA PRO A 56 -0.88 -24.41 9.90
C PRO A 56 -0.24 -23.05 10.20
N ASN A 57 -0.60 -22.01 9.45
CA ASN A 57 -0.08 -20.65 9.65
C ASN A 57 -0.63 -20.02 10.93
N ILE A 58 -1.88 -20.32 11.31
CA ILE A 58 -2.47 -19.87 12.57
C ILE A 58 -1.74 -20.50 13.76
N MET A 59 -1.43 -21.81 13.69
CA MET A 59 -0.72 -22.50 14.76
C MET A 59 0.73 -22.02 14.92
N LYS A 60 1.42 -21.70 13.82
CA LYS A 60 2.81 -21.20 13.83
C LYS A 60 2.93 -19.76 14.36
N ALA A 61 1.86 -18.97 14.28
CA ALA A 61 1.87 -17.56 14.69
C ALA A 61 1.68 -17.35 16.20
N LYS A 62 1.28 -18.40 16.94
CA LYS A 62 1.21 -18.40 18.41
C LYS A 62 2.54 -18.82 19.00
#